data_AF-A0A9E3BI57-F1
#
_entry.id   AF-A0A9E3BI57-F1
#
_cell.length_a   1.000
_cell.length_b   1.000
_cell.length_c   1.000
_cell.angle_alpha   90.00
_cell.angle_beta   90.00
_cell.angle_gamma   90.00
#
_symmetry.space_group_name_H-M   'P 1'
#
loop_
_entity.id
_entity.type
_entity.pdbx_description
1 polymer ?
#
loop_
_entity_poly.entity_id
_entity_poly.type
_entity_poly.pdbx_seq_one_letter_code
_entity_poly.pdbx_strand_id
1 'polypeptide(L)'
;MKPRNPGLAPRSSRRSVLKGSLVGAAGLGAAGGLAALGAYISHEQDQGVTHAASADQGYGVTTPAANNAIKNILNIAITAEELAVVFYSHVIRNGDRLGFSNAGFLDIEAALIEEQIHQVFLAKQGARALTHRFSFPFGEDTFRHFNLFIKVQQQLEALFVAAYIAAGKEFARLGRPDLVQVAAQIGGVEAEHRAIGRAIGGMRPANNRAFETLLVNTVADAPGVLKRGGFLNPRPGNSFEFSSVSTNMNGLSGRWWSDRDWS
;
A
#
# COMPACT_ATOMS: atom_id res chain seq x y z
N MET A 1 33.06 -25.11 -23.56
CA MET A 1 32.81 -25.55 -22.16
C MET A 1 31.63 -24.75 -21.62
N LYS A 2 30.48 -25.40 -21.35
CA LYS A 2 29.29 -24.78 -20.76
C LYS A 2 29.42 -24.76 -19.22
N PRO A 3 29.06 -23.67 -18.53
CA PRO A 3 29.03 -23.63 -17.07
C PRO A 3 27.83 -24.43 -16.53
N ARG A 4 28.06 -25.15 -15.42
CA ARG A 4 27.07 -25.93 -14.67
C ARG A 4 26.29 -25.00 -13.73
N ASN A 5 24.96 -24.99 -13.86
CA ASN A 5 24.04 -24.44 -12.86
C ASN A 5 24.03 -25.33 -11.59
N PRO A 6 24.09 -24.77 -10.38
CA PRO A 6 23.77 -25.51 -9.17
C PRO A 6 22.26 -25.48 -8.88
N GLY A 7 21.64 -26.67 -8.94
CA GLY A 7 20.69 -27.16 -7.93
C GLY A 7 19.26 -26.62 -7.91
N LEU A 8 18.40 -27.10 -8.81
CA LEU A 8 16.97 -27.25 -8.54
C LEU A 8 16.74 -28.61 -7.85
N ALA A 9 16.11 -28.62 -6.68
CA ALA A 9 15.69 -29.85 -6.01
C ALA A 9 14.51 -30.51 -6.76
N PRO A 10 14.44 -31.85 -6.83
CA PRO A 10 13.42 -32.54 -7.62
C PRO A 10 12.05 -32.52 -6.93
N ARG A 11 11.03 -32.17 -7.71
CA ARG A 11 9.59 -32.33 -7.40
C ARG A 11 9.27 -33.80 -7.16
N SER A 12 8.67 -34.12 -6.01
CA SER A 12 8.04 -35.43 -5.81
C SER A 12 6.57 -35.39 -6.23
N SER A 13 6.21 -36.32 -7.11
CA SER A 13 4.86 -36.63 -7.56
C SER A 13 4.25 -37.64 -6.59
N ARG A 14 3.04 -37.37 -6.09
CA ARG A 14 2.13 -38.41 -5.60
C ARG A 14 0.72 -38.13 -6.14
N ARG A 15 0.30 -38.96 -7.08
CA ARG A 15 -1.08 -39.04 -7.60
C ARG A 15 -1.99 -39.67 -6.55
N SER A 16 -3.20 -39.09 -6.48
CA SER A 16 -4.54 -39.71 -6.36
C SER A 16 -4.81 -40.65 -5.18
N VAL A 17 -5.86 -40.40 -4.39
CA VAL A 17 -7.23 -40.96 -4.53
C VAL A 17 -8.11 -40.30 -3.45
N LEU A 18 -9.26 -39.75 -3.84
CA LEU A 18 -10.58 -40.07 -3.26
C LEU A 18 -11.67 -39.20 -3.91
N LYS A 19 -12.52 -39.89 -4.67
CA LYS A 19 -13.84 -39.43 -5.10
C LYS A 19 -14.78 -39.48 -3.90
N GLY A 20 -15.64 -38.47 -3.77
CA GLY A 20 -16.80 -38.50 -2.89
C GLY A 20 -17.76 -37.39 -3.28
N SER A 21 -18.83 -37.74 -3.99
CA SER A 21 -19.99 -36.91 -4.31
C SER A 21 -21.17 -37.34 -3.43
N LEU A 22 -21.83 -36.39 -2.77
CA LEU A 22 -23.18 -36.41 -2.14
C LEU A 22 -23.50 -34.92 -1.82
N VAL A 23 -24.37 -34.20 -2.53
CA VAL A 23 -25.86 -34.17 -2.54
C VAL A 23 -26.49 -33.70 -1.22
N GLY A 24 -27.17 -32.53 -1.29
CA GLY A 24 -28.33 -32.10 -0.47
C GLY A 24 -28.04 -31.54 0.92
N ALA A 25 -28.73 -30.55 1.47
CA ALA A 25 -29.95 -29.84 1.07
C ALA A 25 -30.14 -28.57 1.94
N ALA A 26 -30.98 -27.66 1.44
CA ALA A 26 -31.78 -26.62 2.14
C ALA A 26 -31.01 -25.56 2.97
N GLY A 27 -31.20 -24.26 2.80
CA GLY A 27 -32.35 -23.52 2.31
C GLY A 27 -32.73 -22.49 3.37
N LEU A 28 -32.67 -21.20 3.02
CA LEU A 28 -33.52 -20.13 3.55
C LEU A 28 -33.45 -18.99 2.54
N GLY A 29 -34.38 -19.03 1.59
CA GLY A 29 -34.73 -17.91 0.75
C GLY A 29 -35.97 -17.21 1.30
N ALA A 30 -36.04 -15.91 1.02
CA ALA A 30 -37.20 -15.05 0.75
C ALA A 30 -36.95 -13.67 1.37
N ALA A 31 -37.24 -12.52 0.75
CA ALA A 31 -37.67 -12.18 -0.60
C ALA A 31 -37.72 -10.64 -0.66
N GLY A 32 -37.60 -10.07 -1.86
CA GLY A 32 -37.96 -8.69 -2.21
C GLY A 32 -36.74 -7.85 -2.58
N GLY A 33 -36.54 -7.39 -3.82
CA GLY A 33 -37.32 -7.39 -5.06
C GLY A 33 -36.76 -6.26 -5.95
N LEU A 34 -36.53 -6.54 -7.25
CA LEU A 34 -36.58 -5.68 -8.47
C LEU A 34 -36.16 -4.18 -8.34
N ALA A 35 -35.37 -3.50 -9.18
CA ALA A 35 -34.89 -3.60 -10.57
C ALA A 35 -33.73 -2.56 -10.70
N ALA A 36 -32.69 -2.72 -11.52
CA ALA A 36 -32.60 -2.20 -12.90
C ALA A 36 -31.22 -2.63 -13.45
N LEU A 37 -31.14 -3.43 -14.52
CA LEU A 37 -30.99 -2.97 -15.91
C LEU A 37 -29.89 -1.92 -16.11
N GLY A 38 -28.69 -2.41 -16.45
CA GLY A 38 -27.94 -2.03 -17.65
C GLY A 38 -27.54 -0.56 -17.83
N ALA A 39 -26.25 -0.29 -17.60
CA ALA A 39 -25.52 0.72 -18.37
C ALA A 39 -24.11 0.19 -18.68
N TYR A 40 -24.00 -0.55 -19.78
CA TYR A 40 -22.75 -0.67 -20.52
C TYR A 40 -22.60 0.60 -21.35
N ILE A 41 -21.78 1.55 -20.91
CA ILE A 41 -21.08 2.51 -21.77
C ILE A 41 -19.68 2.71 -21.21
N SER A 42 -18.72 2.33 -22.04
CA SER A 42 -17.27 2.46 -21.93
C SER A 42 -16.78 3.91 -21.87
N HIS A 43 -15.84 4.22 -20.96
CA HIS A 43 -14.68 5.06 -21.29
C HIS A 43 -13.58 4.99 -20.21
N GLU A 44 -12.33 5.00 -20.68
CA GLU A 44 -11.06 4.98 -19.98
C GLU A 44 -10.90 6.10 -18.94
N GLN A 45 -10.58 5.73 -17.69
CA GLN A 45 -9.65 6.37 -16.74
C GLN A 45 -9.93 5.77 -15.35
N ASP A 46 -9.36 4.61 -15.10
CA ASP A 46 -9.49 3.91 -13.82
C ASP A 46 -8.55 4.57 -12.78
N GLN A 47 -9.07 5.59 -12.10
CA GLN A 47 -8.40 6.28 -11.00
C GLN A 47 -8.91 5.71 -9.67
N GLY A 48 -8.42 4.53 -9.29
CA GLY A 48 -8.43 4.01 -7.91
C GLY A 48 -9.79 4.05 -7.20
N VAL A 49 -10.77 3.29 -7.69
CA VAL A 49 -12.12 3.29 -7.11
C VAL A 49 -12.20 2.31 -5.93
N THR A 50 -11.74 2.73 -4.76
CA THR A 50 -12.26 2.18 -3.50
C THR A 50 -13.54 2.95 -3.16
N HIS A 51 -14.68 2.26 -3.20
CA HIS A 51 -15.95 2.85 -2.79
C HIS A 51 -15.99 2.93 -1.26
N ALA A 52 -15.47 4.02 -0.68
CA ALA A 52 -15.95 4.46 0.62
C ALA A 52 -17.41 4.88 0.43
N ALA A 53 -18.34 3.96 0.69
CA ALA A 53 -19.77 4.29 0.68
C ALA A 53 -19.98 5.47 1.62
N SER A 54 -20.75 6.48 1.17
CA SER A 54 -21.24 7.51 2.08
C SER A 54 -21.90 6.81 3.25
N ALA A 55 -21.51 7.17 4.48
CA ALA A 55 -21.92 6.53 5.71
C ALA A 55 -23.39 6.08 5.63
N ASP A 56 -23.60 4.77 5.52
CA ASP A 56 -24.93 4.19 5.62
C ASP A 56 -25.52 4.66 6.94
N GLN A 57 -26.76 5.14 6.93
CA GLN A 57 -27.39 5.88 8.05
C GLN A 57 -27.61 5.04 9.33
N GLY A 58 -26.94 3.91 9.49
CA GLY A 58 -27.05 3.00 10.63
C GLY A 58 -25.77 2.80 11.46
N TYR A 59 -24.58 3.18 10.98
CA TYR A 59 -23.32 2.88 11.67
C TYR A 59 -22.35 4.07 11.59
N GLY A 60 -22.34 4.90 12.64
CA GLY A 60 -21.35 5.96 12.80
C GLY A 60 -21.68 6.91 13.93
N VAL A 61 -20.73 7.16 14.83
CA VAL A 61 -20.85 8.24 15.83
C VAL A 61 -20.51 9.55 15.12
N THR A 62 -21.50 10.29 14.63
CA THR A 62 -21.30 11.57 13.92
C THR A 62 -21.11 12.74 14.89
N THR A 63 -20.23 12.58 15.88
CA THR A 63 -19.90 13.69 16.80
C THR A 63 -18.80 14.57 16.20
N PRO A 64 -18.72 15.87 16.55
CA PRO A 64 -17.60 16.72 16.16
C PRO A 64 -16.24 16.12 16.53
N ALA A 65 -16.16 15.46 17.70
CA ALA A 65 -14.94 14.78 18.15
C ALA A 65 -14.55 13.61 17.23
N ALA A 66 -15.51 12.76 16.84
CA ALA A 66 -15.27 11.66 15.92
C ALA A 66 -14.85 12.15 14.53
N ASN A 67 -15.52 13.19 14.01
CA ASN A 67 -15.16 13.79 12.72
C ASN A 67 -13.74 14.38 12.74
N ASN A 68 -13.35 15.05 13.83
CA ASN A 68 -11.99 15.55 14.02
C ASN A 68 -10.96 14.42 14.11
N ALA A 69 -11.29 13.32 14.79
CA ALA A 69 -10.42 12.15 14.87
C ALA A 69 -10.20 11.52 13.48
N ILE A 70 -11.27 11.33 12.70
CA ILE A 70 -11.19 10.82 11.33
C ILE A 70 -10.31 11.74 10.49
N LYS A 71 -10.55 13.05 10.52
CA LYS A 71 -9.76 14.02 9.77
C LYS A 71 -8.28 13.99 10.16
N ASN A 72 -7.97 13.86 11.44
CA ASN A 72 -6.59 13.74 11.91
C ASN A 72 -5.91 12.48 11.38
N ILE A 73 -6.61 11.33 11.40
CA ILE A 73 -6.09 10.08 10.82
C ILE A 73 -5.80 10.26 9.33
N LEU A 74 -6.75 10.82 8.57
CA LEU A 74 -6.60 11.03 7.12
C LEU A 74 -5.47 12.01 6.79
N ASN A 75 -5.31 13.09 7.55
CA ASN A 75 -4.22 14.05 7.38
C ASN A 75 -2.84 13.41 7.64
N ILE A 76 -2.75 12.50 8.60
CA ILE A 76 -1.51 11.77 8.87
C ILE A 76 -1.24 10.76 7.75
N ALA A 77 -2.27 10.04 7.29
CA ALA A 77 -2.16 9.09 6.19
C ALA A 77 -1.64 9.78 4.91
N ILE A 78 -2.26 10.89 4.47
CA ILE A 78 -1.80 11.59 3.26
C ILE A 78 -0.39 12.18 3.43
N THR A 79 0.02 12.53 4.66
CA THR A 79 1.41 12.94 4.94
C THR A 79 2.39 11.77 4.75
N ALA A 80 2.00 10.55 5.11
CA ALA A 80 2.79 9.35 4.87
C ALA A 80 2.86 9.03 3.37
N GLU A 81 1.75 9.14 2.64
CA GLU A 81 1.74 8.93 1.18
C GLU A 81 2.62 9.93 0.44
N GLU A 82 2.59 11.22 0.81
CA GLU A 82 3.48 12.20 0.20
C GLU A 82 4.95 11.93 0.52
N LEU A 83 5.28 11.44 1.72
CA LEU A 83 6.63 10.97 2.06
C LEU A 83 7.05 9.78 1.17
N ALA A 84 6.14 8.83 0.94
CA ALA A 84 6.38 7.66 0.11
C ALA A 84 6.60 8.04 -1.37
N VAL A 85 5.76 8.94 -1.91
CA VAL A 85 5.93 9.50 -3.27
C VAL A 85 7.28 10.21 -3.40
N VAL A 86 7.70 11.02 -2.41
CA VAL A 86 9.02 11.64 -2.41
C VAL A 86 10.12 10.59 -2.41
N PHE A 87 10.02 9.59 -1.54
CA PHE A 87 11.00 8.52 -1.44
C PHE A 87 11.18 7.80 -2.78
N TYR A 88 10.11 7.24 -3.33
CA TYR A 88 10.16 6.46 -4.56
C TYR A 88 10.50 7.32 -5.80
N SER A 89 10.08 8.58 -5.84
CA SER A 89 10.49 9.51 -6.90
C SER A 89 12.01 9.68 -6.94
N HIS A 90 12.64 9.82 -5.77
CA HIS A 90 14.09 9.96 -5.69
C HIS A 90 14.83 8.65 -5.96
N VAL A 91 14.23 7.50 -5.64
CA VAL A 91 14.75 6.18 -6.01
C VAL A 91 14.77 6.01 -7.53
N ILE A 92 13.66 6.28 -8.22
CA ILE A 92 13.56 6.18 -9.69
C ILE A 92 14.56 7.11 -10.38
N ARG A 93 14.65 8.38 -9.95
CA ARG A 93 15.62 9.34 -10.50
C ARG A 93 17.08 8.90 -10.36
N ASN A 94 17.38 8.03 -9.39
CA ASN A 94 18.73 7.52 -9.15
C ASN A 94 18.86 6.02 -9.49
N GLY A 95 17.92 5.44 -10.25
CA GLY A 95 17.86 4.00 -10.52
C GLY A 95 19.17 3.42 -11.08
N ASP A 96 19.82 4.12 -12.01
CA ASP A 96 21.12 3.72 -12.56
C ASP A 96 22.22 3.61 -11.51
N ARG A 97 22.20 4.49 -10.50
CA ARG A 97 23.19 4.48 -9.40
C ARG A 97 22.90 3.37 -8.39
N LEU A 98 21.63 3.04 -8.22
CA LEU A 98 21.18 1.98 -7.33
C LEU A 98 21.37 0.59 -7.94
N GLY A 99 21.54 0.50 -9.26
CA GLY A 99 21.90 -0.73 -9.96
C GLY A 99 20.78 -1.77 -9.97
N PHE A 100 19.52 -1.32 -10.07
CA PHE A 100 18.38 -2.23 -10.15
C PHE A 100 18.45 -3.13 -11.39
N SER A 101 17.97 -4.36 -11.24
CA SER A 101 17.56 -5.14 -12.41
C SER A 101 16.34 -4.48 -13.07
N ASN A 102 16.08 -4.77 -14.35
CA ASN A 102 14.89 -4.26 -15.03
C ASN A 102 13.60 -4.58 -14.28
N ALA A 103 13.45 -5.81 -13.78
CA ALA A 103 12.28 -6.20 -12.98
C ALA A 103 12.17 -5.37 -11.70
N GLY A 104 13.28 -5.23 -10.96
CA GLY A 104 13.28 -4.42 -9.74
C GLY A 104 13.01 -2.93 -9.98
N PHE A 105 13.41 -2.39 -11.14
CA PHE A 105 13.06 -1.02 -11.51
C PHE A 105 11.55 -0.87 -11.76
N LEU A 106 10.96 -1.79 -12.54
CA LEU A 106 9.51 -1.78 -12.81
C LEU A 106 8.70 -1.96 -11.53
N ASP A 107 9.13 -2.83 -10.62
CA ASP A 107 8.49 -3.02 -9.31
C ASP A 107 8.50 -1.72 -8.47
N ILE A 108 9.59 -0.95 -8.50
CA ILE A 108 9.69 0.32 -7.79
C ILE A 108 8.89 1.44 -8.49
N GLU A 109 8.80 1.40 -9.81
CA GLU A 109 7.99 2.33 -10.58
C GLU A 109 6.49 2.10 -10.31
N ALA A 110 6.07 0.85 -10.20
CA ALA A 110 4.71 0.48 -9.79
C ALA A 110 4.40 1.01 -8.38
N ALA A 111 5.28 0.75 -7.40
CA ALA A 111 5.12 1.24 -6.04
C ALA A 111 4.95 2.78 -6.01
N LEU A 112 5.80 3.53 -6.72
CA LEU A 112 5.68 5.00 -6.83
C LEU A 112 4.28 5.44 -7.29
N ILE A 113 3.73 4.75 -8.30
CA ILE A 113 2.42 5.10 -8.85
C ILE A 113 1.30 4.71 -7.88
N GLU A 114 1.41 3.57 -7.21
CA GLU A 114 0.50 3.13 -6.15
C GLU A 114 0.43 4.15 -5.01
N GLU A 115 1.57 4.64 -4.49
CA GLU A 115 1.57 5.68 -3.45
C GLU A 115 0.93 6.98 -3.93
N GLN A 116 1.15 7.34 -5.20
CA GLN A 116 0.51 8.51 -5.78
C GLN A 116 -1.02 8.33 -5.89
N ILE A 117 -1.49 7.12 -6.17
CA ILE A 117 -2.92 6.79 -6.19
C ILE A 117 -3.50 6.85 -4.78
N HIS A 118 -2.82 6.31 -3.76
CA HIS A 118 -3.21 6.43 -2.35
C HIS A 118 -3.33 7.90 -1.94
N GLN A 119 -2.31 8.71 -2.26
CA GLN A 119 -2.29 10.15 -1.99
C GLN A 119 -3.47 10.88 -2.64
N VAL A 120 -3.74 10.63 -3.93
CA VAL A 120 -4.85 11.24 -4.68
C VAL A 120 -6.20 10.84 -4.10
N PHE A 121 -6.35 9.56 -3.73
CA PHE A 121 -7.57 9.08 -3.09
C PHE A 121 -7.82 9.83 -1.78
N LEU A 122 -6.83 9.92 -0.89
CA LEU A 122 -6.97 10.61 0.39
C LEU A 122 -7.26 12.11 0.22
N ALA A 123 -6.62 12.76 -0.76
CA ALA A 123 -6.88 14.16 -1.10
C ALA A 123 -8.34 14.38 -1.53
N LYS A 124 -8.91 13.46 -2.33
CA LYS A 124 -10.34 13.49 -2.73
C LYS A 124 -11.28 13.33 -1.52
N GLN A 125 -10.85 12.64 -0.46
CA GLN A 125 -11.58 12.57 0.82
C GLN A 125 -11.41 13.81 1.71
N GLY A 126 -10.74 14.86 1.22
CA GLY A 126 -10.54 16.12 1.94
C GLY A 126 -9.37 16.11 2.94
N ALA A 127 -8.52 15.07 2.90
CA ALA A 127 -7.29 15.03 3.68
C ALA A 127 -6.33 16.14 3.25
N ARG A 128 -5.53 16.64 4.20
CA ARG A 128 -4.47 17.63 3.95
C ARG A 128 -3.20 17.20 4.66
N ALA A 129 -2.10 17.10 3.93
CA ALA A 129 -0.82 16.76 4.51
C ALA A 129 -0.40 17.82 5.54
N LEU A 130 0.25 17.35 6.60
CA LEU A 130 0.78 18.19 7.68
C LEU A 130 2.04 18.94 7.23
N THR A 131 2.72 18.44 6.19
CA THR A 131 3.87 19.06 5.53
C THR A 131 4.01 18.48 4.12
N HIS A 132 4.62 19.24 3.23
CA HIS A 132 5.04 18.79 1.90
C HIS A 132 6.57 18.59 1.81
N ARG A 133 7.29 18.88 2.91
CA ARG A 133 8.75 18.86 2.96
C ARG A 133 9.23 17.78 3.93
N PHE A 134 9.94 16.80 3.40
CA PHE A 134 10.37 15.61 4.10
C PHE A 134 11.88 15.54 4.21
N SER A 135 12.38 14.58 5.00
CA SER A 135 13.79 14.29 5.08
C SER A 135 14.09 12.80 5.02
N PHE A 136 15.36 12.44 4.83
CA PHE A 136 15.80 11.05 4.98
C PHE A 136 17.04 10.99 5.89
N PRO A 137 17.21 9.92 6.68
CA PRO A 137 18.26 9.83 7.69
C PRO A 137 19.67 9.93 7.11
N PHE A 138 19.87 9.49 5.86
CA PHE A 138 21.14 9.56 5.15
C PHE A 138 21.14 10.61 4.03
N GLY A 139 20.13 11.49 3.99
CA GLY A 139 19.99 12.50 2.94
C GLY A 139 20.08 11.89 1.54
N GLU A 140 20.86 12.52 0.67
CA GLU A 140 21.15 12.06 -0.69
C GLU A 140 21.74 10.64 -0.76
N ASP A 141 22.53 10.22 0.23
CA ASP A 141 23.17 8.90 0.25
C ASP A 141 22.14 7.76 0.32
N THR A 142 20.95 8.04 0.85
CA THR A 142 19.79 7.14 0.80
C THR A 142 19.52 6.65 -0.62
N PHE A 143 19.70 7.51 -1.62
CA PHE A 143 19.36 7.26 -3.03
C PHE A 143 20.58 6.92 -3.89
N ARG A 144 21.78 6.91 -3.30
CA ARG A 144 23.04 6.66 -4.03
C ARG A 144 23.66 5.31 -3.68
N HIS A 145 23.23 4.71 -2.57
CA HIS A 145 23.73 3.45 -2.08
C HIS A 145 22.59 2.46 -1.87
N PHE A 146 22.63 1.37 -2.63
CA PHE A 146 21.58 0.35 -2.63
C PHE A 146 21.23 -0.19 -1.23
N ASN A 147 22.23 -0.39 -0.37
CA ASN A 147 22.03 -0.86 1.00
C ASN A 147 21.31 0.19 1.89
N LEU A 148 21.57 1.48 1.69
CA LEU A 148 20.89 2.56 2.42
C LEU A 148 19.45 2.73 1.90
N PHE A 149 19.25 2.66 0.59
CA PHE A 149 17.91 2.61 -0.02
C PHE A 149 17.07 1.48 0.60
N ILE A 150 17.54 0.23 0.52
CA ILE A 150 16.82 -0.94 1.03
C ILE A 150 16.55 -0.81 2.53
N LYS A 151 17.51 -0.30 3.30
CA LYS A 151 17.33 -0.07 4.75
C LYS A 151 16.21 0.92 5.02
N VAL A 152 16.21 2.06 4.32
CA VAL A 152 15.17 3.09 4.49
C VAL A 152 13.82 2.59 4.01
N GLN A 153 13.78 1.91 2.87
CA GLN A 153 12.56 1.33 2.31
C GLN A 153 11.90 0.38 3.32
N GLN A 154 12.65 -0.58 3.86
CA GLN A 154 12.12 -1.52 4.86
C GLN A 154 11.62 -0.83 6.14
N GLN A 155 12.21 0.30 6.53
CA GLN A 155 11.80 1.07 7.70
C GLN A 155 10.50 1.84 7.44
N LEU A 156 10.38 2.48 6.27
CA LEU A 156 9.20 3.23 5.88
C LEU A 156 8.01 2.30 5.72
N GLU A 157 8.13 1.24 4.92
CA GLU A 157 7.02 0.31 4.68
C GLU A 157 6.52 -0.35 5.95
N ALA A 158 7.43 -0.78 6.84
CA ALA A 158 7.02 -1.38 8.10
C ALA A 158 6.23 -0.39 8.98
N LEU A 159 6.54 0.91 8.88
CA LEU A 159 5.83 1.95 9.60
C LEU A 159 4.50 2.33 8.93
N PHE A 160 4.43 2.37 7.60
CA PHE A 160 3.20 2.61 6.84
C PHE A 160 2.17 1.51 7.10
N VAL A 161 2.57 0.24 6.98
CA VAL A 161 1.75 -0.91 7.37
C VAL A 161 1.25 -0.77 8.81
N ALA A 162 2.13 -0.44 9.76
CA ALA A 162 1.76 -0.28 11.16
C ALA A 162 0.75 0.87 11.38
N ALA A 163 0.92 1.98 10.67
CA ALA A 163 0.02 3.12 10.72
C ALA A 163 -1.37 2.77 10.15
N TYR A 164 -1.44 2.02 9.05
CA TYR A 164 -2.72 1.58 8.48
C TYR A 164 -3.43 0.53 9.33
N ILE A 165 -2.70 -0.37 10.01
CA ILE A 165 -3.29 -1.27 11.01
C ILE A 165 -3.87 -0.47 12.18
N ALA A 166 -3.15 0.54 12.67
CA ALA A 166 -3.66 1.43 13.72
C ALA A 166 -4.89 2.23 13.24
N ALA A 167 -4.87 2.74 12.01
CA ALA A 167 -5.99 3.44 11.40
C ALA A 167 -7.24 2.55 11.33
N GLY A 168 -7.12 1.31 10.85
CA GLY A 168 -8.24 0.36 10.82
C GLY A 168 -8.82 0.10 12.21
N LYS A 169 -7.98 -0.06 13.23
CA LYS A 169 -8.44 -0.20 14.63
C LYS A 169 -9.18 1.04 15.13
N GLU A 170 -8.69 2.24 14.82
CA GLU A 170 -9.32 3.49 15.24
C GLU A 170 -10.64 3.76 14.49
N PHE A 171 -10.68 3.51 13.18
CA PHE A 171 -11.90 3.59 12.39
C PHE A 171 -12.97 2.60 12.86
N ALA A 172 -12.59 1.38 13.25
CA ALA A 172 -13.50 0.42 13.84
C ALA A 172 -14.15 0.97 15.13
N ARG A 173 -13.35 1.60 16.00
CA ARG A 173 -13.84 2.25 17.24
C ARG A 173 -14.75 3.45 16.97
N LEU A 174 -14.55 4.13 15.85
CA LEU A 174 -15.36 5.26 15.41
C LEU A 174 -16.64 4.83 14.66
N GLY A 175 -16.85 3.52 14.49
CA GLY A 175 -17.99 2.98 13.75
C GLY A 175 -17.91 3.25 12.25
N ARG A 176 -16.70 3.24 11.66
CA ARG A 176 -16.45 3.49 10.24
C ARG A 176 -15.89 2.25 9.52
N PRO A 177 -16.69 1.18 9.36
CA PRO A 177 -16.23 -0.06 8.72
C PRO A 177 -15.80 0.15 7.26
N ASP A 178 -16.37 1.14 6.58
CA ASP A 178 -15.94 1.59 5.26
C ASP A 178 -14.49 2.08 5.25
N LEU A 179 -14.10 2.88 6.25
CA LEU A 179 -12.71 3.34 6.39
C LEU A 179 -11.78 2.24 6.92
N VAL A 180 -12.29 1.26 7.67
CA VAL A 180 -11.53 0.06 8.03
C VAL A 180 -11.15 -0.72 6.78
N GLN A 181 -12.08 -0.92 5.85
CA GLN A 181 -11.82 -1.59 4.58
C GLN A 181 -10.75 -0.86 3.78
N VAL A 182 -10.87 0.47 3.64
CA VAL A 182 -9.86 1.27 2.93
C VAL A 182 -8.49 1.17 3.59
N ALA A 183 -8.41 1.29 4.91
CA ALA A 183 -7.14 1.14 5.64
C ALA A 183 -6.53 -0.26 5.45
N ALA A 184 -7.36 -1.31 5.40
CA ALA A 184 -6.90 -2.67 5.16
C ALA A 184 -6.40 -2.88 3.71
N GLN A 185 -7.07 -2.26 2.73
CA GLN A 185 -6.65 -2.30 1.32
C GLN A 185 -5.28 -1.64 1.14
N ILE A 186 -5.11 -0.40 1.62
CA ILE A 186 -3.83 0.31 1.50
C ILE A 186 -2.75 -0.43 2.30
N GLY A 187 -3.01 -0.75 3.58
CA GLY A 187 -2.05 -1.47 4.41
C GLY A 187 -1.62 -2.85 3.86
N GLY A 188 -2.47 -3.48 3.03
CA GLY A 188 -2.13 -4.69 2.28
C GLY A 188 -1.07 -4.42 1.21
N VAL A 189 -1.26 -3.36 0.42
CA VAL A 189 -0.32 -2.89 -0.61
C VAL A 189 1.02 -2.48 0.01
N GLU A 190 1.02 -1.73 1.12
CA GLU A 190 2.26 -1.39 1.86
C GLU A 190 3.05 -2.66 2.28
N ALA A 191 2.35 -3.75 2.64
CA ALA A 191 3.00 -5.00 2.99
C ALA A 191 3.61 -5.69 1.74
N GLU A 192 2.99 -5.53 0.57
CA GLU A 192 3.54 -5.97 -0.72
C GLU A 192 4.77 -5.16 -1.09
N HIS A 193 4.74 -3.84 -0.99
CA HIS A 193 5.92 -2.97 -1.17
C HIS A 193 7.07 -3.42 -0.27
N ARG A 194 6.79 -3.72 1.01
CA ARG A 194 7.79 -4.27 1.94
C ARG A 194 8.38 -5.59 1.43
N ALA A 195 7.53 -6.52 0.98
CA ALA A 195 7.96 -7.82 0.50
C ALA A 195 8.76 -7.72 -0.81
N ILE A 196 8.35 -6.86 -1.73
CA ILE A 196 9.04 -6.55 -2.99
C ILE A 196 10.40 -5.93 -2.72
N GLY A 197 10.49 -4.95 -1.82
CA GLY A 197 11.78 -4.38 -1.39
C GLY A 197 12.73 -5.45 -0.84
N ARG A 198 12.20 -6.45 -0.12
CA ARG A 198 13.00 -7.62 0.30
C ARG A 198 13.41 -8.50 -0.87
N ALA A 199 12.51 -8.68 -1.83
CA ALA A 199 12.78 -9.43 -3.06
C ALA A 199 13.98 -8.83 -3.81
N ILE A 200 13.92 -7.51 -4.06
CA ILE A 200 14.94 -6.68 -4.71
C ILE A 200 16.25 -6.70 -3.91
N GLY A 201 16.18 -6.51 -2.59
CA GLY A 201 17.34 -6.51 -1.69
C GLY A 201 17.99 -7.88 -1.46
N GLY A 202 17.54 -8.94 -2.15
CA GLY A 202 18.10 -10.29 -2.01
C GLY A 202 17.77 -10.97 -0.67
N MET A 203 16.87 -10.42 0.14
CA MET A 203 16.47 -11.00 1.43
C MET A 203 15.45 -12.12 1.20
N ARG A 204 15.67 -13.29 1.80
CA ARG A 204 14.80 -14.46 1.68
C ARG A 204 14.44 -15.07 3.05
N PRO A 205 13.17 -15.46 3.29
CA PRO A 205 12.02 -15.25 2.40
C PRO A 205 11.66 -13.76 2.28
N ALA A 206 11.08 -13.39 1.14
CA ALA A 206 10.66 -12.02 0.84
C ALA A 206 9.54 -11.61 1.81
N ASN A 207 8.46 -12.37 1.88
CA ASN A 207 7.55 -12.32 3.01
C ASN A 207 8.09 -13.16 4.18
N ASN A 208 8.47 -12.49 5.26
CA ASN A 208 9.04 -13.11 6.46
C ASN A 208 8.18 -12.92 7.72
N ARG A 209 6.89 -12.59 7.56
CA ARG A 209 5.98 -12.31 8.68
C ARG A 209 4.68 -13.09 8.54
N ALA A 210 4.22 -13.68 9.64
CA ALA A 210 2.89 -14.27 9.72
C ALA A 210 1.83 -13.22 10.11
N PHE A 211 2.24 -12.20 10.87
CA PHE A 211 1.47 -11.01 11.19
C PHE A 211 2.36 -9.79 11.04
N GLU A 212 1.81 -8.71 10.51
CA GLU A 212 2.54 -7.46 10.43
C GLU A 212 2.74 -6.83 11.81
N THR A 213 3.79 -6.01 11.93
CA THR A 213 4.25 -5.51 13.24
C THR A 213 3.52 -4.22 13.60
N LEU A 214 2.93 -4.18 14.79
CA LEU A 214 2.35 -2.96 15.33
C LEU A 214 3.47 -2.08 15.93
N LEU A 215 4.00 -1.14 15.15
CA LEU A 215 5.05 -0.19 15.58
C LEU A 215 4.50 1.07 16.26
N VAL A 216 3.20 1.32 16.14
CA VAL A 216 2.49 2.48 16.69
C VAL A 216 1.19 2.02 17.35
N ASN A 217 0.81 2.64 18.49
CA ASN A 217 -0.43 2.28 19.18
C ASN A 217 -1.65 2.97 18.57
N THR A 218 -1.43 4.19 18.06
CA THR A 218 -2.39 5.04 17.35
C THR A 218 -1.71 5.68 16.15
N VAL A 219 -2.50 6.11 15.16
CA VAL A 219 -2.00 6.86 13.99
C VAL A 219 -1.30 8.15 14.42
N ALA A 220 -1.77 8.79 15.51
CA ALA A 220 -1.15 9.99 16.08
C ALA A 220 0.30 9.77 16.57
N ASP A 221 0.72 8.53 16.84
CA ASP A 221 2.10 8.23 17.21
C ASP A 221 3.06 8.21 16.01
N ALA A 222 2.54 8.00 14.79
CA ALA A 222 3.35 7.79 13.59
C ALA A 222 4.25 8.99 13.24
N PRO A 223 3.79 10.25 13.27
CA PRO A 223 4.67 11.41 13.05
C PRO A 223 5.84 11.45 14.04
N GLY A 224 5.63 11.04 15.29
CA GLY A 224 6.69 10.97 16.30
C GLY A 224 7.75 9.91 15.96
N VAL A 225 7.32 8.73 15.48
CA VAL A 225 8.23 7.67 15.01
C VAL A 225 8.98 8.12 13.76
N LEU A 226 8.28 8.71 12.78
CA LEU A 226 8.88 9.26 11.56
C LEU A 226 9.95 10.31 11.87
N LYS A 227 9.63 11.23 12.78
CA LYS A 227 10.58 12.25 13.25
C LYS A 227 11.82 11.62 13.88
N ARG A 228 11.67 10.64 14.77
CA ARG A 228 12.83 9.91 15.35
C ARG A 228 13.62 9.14 14.30
N GLY A 229 12.97 8.63 13.27
CA GLY A 229 13.60 7.97 12.12
C GLY A 229 14.34 8.91 11.16
N GLY A 230 14.23 10.22 11.34
CA GLY A 230 14.87 11.21 10.48
C GLY A 230 14.06 11.58 9.24
N PHE A 231 12.76 11.29 9.22
CA PHE A 231 11.89 11.51 8.05
C PHE A 231 11.15 12.86 8.05
N LEU A 232 11.05 13.50 9.22
CA LEU A 232 10.36 14.78 9.42
C LEU A 232 11.26 15.82 10.12
N ASN A 233 12.56 15.80 9.83
CA ASN A 233 13.57 16.73 10.35
C ASN A 233 14.41 17.32 9.20
N PRO A 234 13.81 18.10 8.28
CA PRO A 234 14.53 18.67 7.15
C PRO A 234 15.59 19.68 7.62
N ARG A 235 16.81 19.50 7.12
CA ARG A 235 17.98 20.36 7.27
C ARG A 235 18.74 20.42 5.93
N PRO A 236 19.68 21.36 5.75
CA PRO A 236 20.50 21.38 4.54
C PRO A 236 21.13 20.01 4.28
N GLY A 237 21.00 19.50 3.06
CA GLY A 237 21.57 18.22 2.62
C GLY A 237 20.70 16.97 2.86
N ASN A 238 19.53 17.08 3.50
CA ASN A 238 18.61 15.94 3.64
C ASN A 238 17.14 16.31 3.45
N SER A 239 16.84 17.47 2.87
CA SER A 239 15.47 17.99 2.71
C SER A 239 14.98 17.74 1.28
N PHE A 240 13.76 17.24 1.15
CA PHE A 240 13.15 16.85 -0.12
C PHE A 240 11.70 17.32 -0.16
N GLU A 241 11.27 17.85 -1.30
CA GLU A 241 9.92 18.40 -1.47
C GLU A 241 9.03 17.42 -2.22
N PHE A 242 7.77 17.35 -1.81
CA PHE A 242 6.73 16.64 -2.53
C PHE A 242 6.47 17.27 -3.89
N SER A 243 6.26 16.41 -4.87
CA SER A 243 5.78 16.77 -6.20
C SER A 243 4.98 15.59 -6.72
N SER A 244 3.77 15.86 -7.19
CA SER A 244 2.91 14.82 -7.73
C SER A 244 3.52 14.17 -8.97
N VAL A 245 3.31 12.87 -9.12
CA VAL A 245 3.68 12.10 -10.32
C VAL A 245 2.44 11.63 -11.07
N SER A 246 2.65 11.07 -12.27
CA SER A 246 1.57 10.48 -13.06
C SER A 246 0.99 9.24 -12.35
N THR A 247 -0.34 9.09 -12.37
CA THR A 247 -1.02 7.86 -11.92
C THR A 247 -1.16 6.82 -13.04
N ASN A 248 -0.55 7.07 -14.21
CA ASN A 248 -0.64 6.18 -15.36
C ASN A 248 0.33 5.00 -15.23
N MET A 249 -0.21 3.78 -15.24
CA MET A 249 0.51 2.51 -15.16
C MET A 249 0.91 1.91 -16.53
N ASN A 250 0.75 2.66 -17.62
CA ASN A 250 1.04 2.18 -18.97
C ASN A 250 2.49 1.66 -19.10
N GLY A 251 2.63 0.39 -19.47
CA GLY A 251 3.94 -0.27 -19.64
C GLY A 251 4.42 -1.05 -18.41
N LEU A 252 3.77 -0.87 -17.25
CA LEU A 252 4.01 -1.64 -16.02
C LEU A 252 3.03 -2.82 -15.86
N SER A 253 2.06 -2.94 -16.76
CA SER A 253 1.05 -3.99 -16.70
C SER A 253 1.53 -5.30 -17.32
N GLY A 254 1.99 -6.19 -16.46
CA GLY A 254 1.65 -7.61 -16.55
C GLY A 254 0.20 -7.91 -16.16
N ARG A 255 -0.70 -6.90 -16.11
CA ARG A 255 -2.11 -7.07 -15.75
C ARG A 255 -2.80 -7.94 -16.80
N TRP A 256 -3.01 -9.21 -16.45
CA TRP A 256 -3.72 -10.18 -17.27
C TRP A 256 -5.22 -10.13 -16.97
N TRP A 257 -6.03 -10.76 -17.83
CA TRP A 257 -7.47 -10.94 -17.61
C TRP A 257 -7.84 -11.62 -16.27
N SER A 258 -6.89 -12.28 -15.61
CA SER A 258 -7.05 -12.83 -14.26
C SER A 258 -6.94 -11.80 -13.14
N ASP A 259 -6.31 -10.66 -13.41
CA ASP A 259 -6.13 -9.53 -12.49
C ASP A 259 -7.32 -8.57 -12.57
N ARG A 260 -8.49 -9.09 -13.00
CA ARG A 260 -9.72 -8.38 -12.74
C ARG A 260 -9.87 -8.25 -11.24
N ASP A 261 -9.86 -7.01 -10.77
CA ASP A 261 -10.56 -6.64 -9.56
C ASP A 261 -11.98 -7.19 -9.73
N TRP A 262 -12.28 -8.29 -9.02
CA TRP A 262 -13.60 -8.90 -8.99
C TRP A 262 -14.53 -7.91 -8.26
N SER A 263 -14.93 -6.88 -8.99
CA SER A 263 -15.96 -5.89 -8.64
C SER A 263 -17.34 -6.49 -8.81
#